data_AF-A0A3N7A6P7-F1
#
_entry.id   AF-A0A3N7A6P7-F1
#
_cell.length_a   1.000
_cell.length_b   1.000
_cell.length_c   1.000
_cell.angle_alpha   90.00
_cell.angle_beta   90.00
_cell.angle_gamma   90.00
#
_symmetry.space_group_name_H-M   'P 1'
#
loop_
_entity.id
_entity.type
_entity.pdbx_description
1 polymer ?
#
loop_
_entity_poly.entity_id
_entity_poly.type
_entity_poly.pdbx_seq_one_letter_code
_entity_poly.pdbx_strand_id
1 'polypeptide(L)'
;MKRTITSDQIAAALKQEELGIPLEDVLRQAGVSEHTFLDWKKRYSALPGFPQDLKCLQEENNKLKQIVAELALENARLKDMLESK
;
A
#
# COMPACT_ATOMS: atom_id res chain seq x y z
N MET A 1 -23.48 -20.32 6.29
CA MET A 1 -22.03 -20.06 6.34
C MET A 1 -21.82 -18.58 6.04
N LYS A 2 -21.39 -17.76 7.01
CA LYS A 2 -21.15 -16.33 6.76
C LYS A 2 -19.87 -16.19 5.92
N ARG A 3 -19.95 -15.60 4.73
CA ARG A 3 -18.77 -15.29 3.92
C ARG A 3 -18.02 -14.15 4.61
N THR A 4 -16.83 -14.43 5.14
CA THR A 4 -15.98 -13.41 5.73
C THR A 4 -15.26 -12.68 4.61
N ILE A 5 -15.60 -11.41 4.41
CA ILE A 5 -14.94 -10.57 3.41
C ILE A 5 -13.59 -10.13 3.96
N THR A 6 -12.53 -10.31 3.18
CA THR A 6 -11.16 -9.96 3.56
C THR A 6 -10.84 -8.50 3.24
N SER A 7 -9.84 -7.92 3.92
CA SER A 7 -9.37 -6.56 3.66
C SER A 7 -8.98 -6.34 2.20
N ASP A 8 -8.39 -7.35 1.57
CA ASP A 8 -7.93 -7.29 0.18
C ASP A 8 -9.10 -7.22 -0.81
N GLN A 9 -10.21 -7.89 -0.51
CA GLN A 9 -11.44 -7.82 -1.31
C GLN A 9 -12.11 -6.46 -1.19
N ILE A 10 -12.13 -5.89 0.03
CA ILE A 10 -12.64 -4.52 0.25
C ILE A 10 -11.78 -3.53 -0.54
N ALA A 11 -10.45 -3.68 -0.47
CA ALA A 11 -9.53 -2.80 -1.19
C ALA A 11 -9.69 -2.91 -2.71
N ALA A 12 -9.84 -4.13 -3.24
CA ALA A 12 -10.09 -4.34 -4.66
C ALA A 12 -11.38 -3.66 -5.13
N ALA A 13 -12.49 -3.83 -4.39
CA ALA A 13 -13.77 -3.23 -4.72
C ALA A 13 -13.73 -1.69 -4.72
N LEU A 14 -13.10 -1.08 -3.71
CA LEU A 14 -12.95 0.38 -3.64
C LEU A 14 -12.10 0.92 -4.80
N LYS A 15 -11.00 0.23 -5.14
CA LYS A 15 -10.14 0.61 -6.27
C LYS A 15 -10.87 0.50 -7.62
N GLN A 16 -11.74 -0.49 -7.79
CA GLN A 16 -12.54 -0.63 -9.01
C GLN A 16 -13.45 0.58 -9.25
N GLU A 17 -14.07 1.10 -8.19
CA GLU A 17 -14.89 2.31 -8.26
C GLU A 17 -14.03 3.57 -8.54
N GLU A 18 -12.85 3.68 -7.93
CA GLU A 18 -11.89 4.77 -8.22
C GLU A 18 -11.39 4.76 -9.68
N LEU A 19 -11.26 3.57 -10.28
CA LEU A 19 -10.90 3.40 -11.69
C LEU A 19 -12.07 3.69 -12.66
N GLY A 20 -13.24 4.09 -12.13
CA GLY A 20 -14.40 4.49 -12.92
C GLY A 20 -15.29 3.31 -13.36
N ILE A 21 -15.14 2.13 -12.76
CA ILE A 21 -16.08 1.02 -12.98
C ILE A 21 -17.43 1.39 -12.35
N PRO A 22 -18.57 1.20 -13.06
CA PRO A 22 -19.89 1.48 -12.51
C PRO A 22 -20.12 0.78 -11.17
N LEU A 23 -20.63 1.52 -10.18
CA LEU A 23 -20.85 1.01 -8.83
C LEU A 23 -21.70 -0.27 -8.83
N GLU A 24 -22.69 -0.35 -9.70
CA GLU A 24 -23.57 -1.50 -9.89
C GLU A 24 -22.79 -2.80 -10.20
N ASP A 25 -21.76 -2.69 -11.04
CA ASP A 25 -20.90 -3.80 -11.42
C ASP A 25 -19.97 -4.20 -10.28
N VAL A 26 -19.45 -3.21 -9.55
CA VAL A 26 -18.60 -3.44 -8.36
C VAL A 26 -19.39 -4.18 -7.28
N LEU A 27 -20.62 -3.75 -6.98
CA LEU A 27 -21.49 -4.40 -5.99
C LEU A 27 -21.84 -5.83 -6.39
N ARG A 28 -22.14 -6.05 -7.67
CA ARG A 28 -22.44 -7.38 -8.22
C ARG A 28 -21.23 -8.31 -8.15
N GLN A 29 -20.03 -7.81 -8.49
CA GLN A 29 -18.80 -8.60 -8.45
C GLN A 29 -18.34 -8.91 -7.02
N ALA A 30 -18.44 -7.93 -6.12
CA ALA A 30 -18.11 -8.10 -4.71
C ALA A 30 -19.19 -8.88 -3.93
N GLY A 31 -20.40 -8.99 -4.48
CA GLY A 31 -21.53 -9.68 -3.84
C GLY A 31 -22.03 -8.99 -2.57
N VAL A 32 -21.98 -7.65 -2.55
CA VAL A 32 -22.35 -6.84 -1.38
C VAL A 32 -23.40 -5.80 -1.71
N SER A 33 -24.13 -5.35 -0.68
CA SER A 33 -25.07 -4.24 -0.82
C SER A 33 -24.35 -2.90 -0.91
N GLU A 34 -25.00 -1.94 -1.56
CA GLU A 34 -24.52 -0.55 -1.65
C GLU A 34 -24.22 0.04 -0.27
N HIS A 35 -25.10 -0.19 0.71
CA HIS A 35 -24.87 0.25 2.09
C HIS A 35 -23.56 -0.28 2.67
N THR A 36 -23.26 -1.57 2.45
CA THR A 36 -22.02 -2.20 2.94
C THR A 36 -20.81 -1.57 2.26
N PHE A 37 -20.90 -1.28 0.96
CA PHE A 37 -19.84 -0.62 0.20
C PHE A 37 -19.61 0.82 0.66
N LEU A 38 -20.67 1.59 0.94
CA LEU A 38 -20.57 2.94 1.49
C LEU A 38 -19.94 2.94 2.89
N ASP A 39 -20.26 1.96 3.74
CA ASP A 39 -19.59 1.77 5.02
C ASP A 39 -18.10 1.49 4.85
N TRP A 40 -17.71 0.69 3.86
CA TRP A 40 -16.31 0.48 3.52
C TRP A 40 -15.65 1.76 3.04
N LYS A 41 -16.29 2.51 2.15
CA LYS A 41 -15.76 3.79 1.65
C LYS A 41 -15.54 4.74 2.83
N LYS A 42 -16.53 4.95 3.70
CA LYS A 42 -16.38 5.78 4.90
C LYS A 42 -15.25 5.32 5.84
N ARG A 43 -15.06 4.00 5.98
CA ARG A 43 -14.07 3.43 6.91
C ARG A 43 -12.65 3.36 6.35
N TYR A 44 -12.50 3.15 5.04
CA TYR A 44 -11.23 2.84 4.38
C TYR A 44 -10.79 3.90 3.38
N SER A 45 -11.68 4.73 2.82
CA SER A 45 -11.29 5.84 1.92
C SER A 45 -10.67 7.02 2.65
N ALA A 46 -10.82 7.09 3.98
CA ALA A 46 -10.18 8.11 4.83
C ALA A 46 -8.85 7.65 5.44
N LEU A 47 -8.45 6.39 5.22
CA LEU A 47 -7.16 5.86 5.66
C LEU A 47 -6.16 6.01 4.50
N PRO A 48 -5.12 6.86 4.62
CA PRO A 48 -4.09 7.05 3.59
C PRO A 48 -3.11 5.86 3.49
N GLY A 49 -3.63 4.64 3.55
CA GLY A 49 -2.86 3.42 3.71
C GLY A 49 -3.59 2.21 3.16
N PHE A 50 -4.03 2.29 1.91
CA PHE A 50 -4.42 1.09 1.18
C PHE A 50 -3.24 0.10 1.15
N PRO A 51 -3.49 -1.22 1.10
CA PRO A 51 -2.43 -2.23 1.13
C PRO A 51 -1.44 -2.09 -0.04
N GLN A 52 -1.85 -1.47 -1.15
CA GLN A 52 -0.95 -1.16 -2.27
C GLN A 52 0.02 -0.04 -1.91
N ASP A 53 -0.44 1.03 -1.27
CA ASP A 53 0.42 2.13 -0.84
C ASP A 53 1.39 1.68 0.26
N LEU A 54 0.93 0.82 1.17
CA LEU A 54 1.81 0.19 2.16
C LEU A 54 2.89 -0.67 1.51
N LYS A 55 2.56 -1.47 0.48
CA LYS A 55 3.58 -2.25 -0.26
C LYS A 55 4.57 -1.34 -0.99
N CYS A 56 4.09 -0.31 -1.68
CA CYS A 56 4.94 0.67 -2.35
C CYS A 56 5.86 1.38 -1.35
N LEU A 57 5.33 1.82 -0.20
CA LEU A 57 6.12 2.43 0.88
C LEU A 57 7.13 1.45 1.47
N GLN A 58 6.78 0.16 1.60
CA GLN A 58 7.70 -0.87 2.08
C GLN A 58 8.86 -1.09 1.11
N GLU A 59 8.56 -1.13 -0.20
CA GLU A 59 9.56 -1.26 -1.26
C GLU A 59 10.48 -0.03 -1.32
N GLU A 60 9.91 1.17 -1.24
CA GLU A 60 10.66 2.43 -1.16
C GLU A 60 11.56 2.45 0.08
N ASN A 61 11.05 2.05 1.24
CA ASN A 61 11.81 1.98 2.48
C ASN A 61 12.99 1.01 2.37
N ASN A 62 12.79 -0.14 1.71
CA ASN A 62 13.85 -1.11 1.48
C ASN A 62 14.94 -0.54 0.54
N LYS A 63 14.55 0.13 -0.55
CA LYS A 63 15.50 0.79 -1.46
C LYS A 63 16.30 1.88 -0.72
N LEU A 64 15.62 2.72 0.07
CA LEU A 64 16.28 3.77 0.86
C LEU A 64 17.27 3.19 1.86
N LYS A 65 16.92 2.10 2.56
CA LYS A 65 17.84 1.41 3.48
C LYS A 65 19.07 0.86 2.77
N GLN A 66 18.90 0.28 1.58
CA GLN A 66 20.03 -0.21 0.79
C GLN A 66 20.97 0.94 0.42
N ILE A 67 20.43 2.05 -0.12
CA ILE A 67 21.22 3.24 -0.48
C ILE A 67 21.97 3.79 0.74
N VAL A 68 21.30 3.88 1.89
CA VAL A 68 21.93 4.36 3.14
C VAL A 68 23.07 3.45 3.58
N ALA A 69 22.91 2.13 3.47
CA ALA A 69 23.96 1.18 3.81
C ALA A 69 25.18 1.32 2.88
N GLU A 70 24.95 1.44 1.57
CA GLU A 70 26.01 1.65 0.57
C GLU A 70 26.77 2.98 0.83
N LEU A 71 26.04 4.07 1.07
CA LEU A 71 26.63 5.37 1.40
C LEU A 71 27.41 5.33 2.72
N ALA A 72 26.92 4.61 3.73
CA ALA A 72 27.62 4.48 5.01
C ALA A 72 28.95 3.73 4.86
N LEU A 73 28.98 2.66 4.03
CA LEU A 73 30.20 1.92 3.72
C LEU A 73 31.21 2.80 2.96
N GLU A 74 30.75 3.55 1.96
CA GLU A 74 31.62 4.46 1.21
C GLU A 74 32.17 5.58 2.09
N ASN A 75 31.33 6.14 2.97
CA ASN A 75 31.77 7.16 3.93
C ASN A 75 32.84 6.61 4.90
N ALA A 76 32.65 5.40 5.42
CA ALA A 76 33.64 4.74 6.28
C ALA A 76 34.98 4.55 5.53
N ARG A 77 34.93 4.03 4.30
CA ARG A 77 36.13 3.85 3.46
C ARG A 77 36.87 5.17 3.21
N LEU A 78 36.15 6.24 2.92
CA LEU A 78 36.74 7.56 2.68
C LEU A 78 37.40 8.12 3.95
N LYS A 79 36.80 7.90 5.12
CA LYS A 79 37.39 8.27 6.42
C LYS A 79 38.66 7.48 6.70
N ASP A 80 38.65 6.16 6.52
CA ASP A 80 39.83 5.32 6.70
C ASP A 80 40.98 5.77 5.79
N MET A 81 40.70 6.13 4.53
CA MET A 81 41.71 6.67 3.61
C MET A 81 42.29 8.01 4.08
N LEU A 82 41.47 8.89 4.65
CA LEU A 82 41.91 10.17 5.20
C LEU A 82 42.74 10.00 6.47
N GLU A 83 42.38 9.05 7.34
CA GLU A 83 43.11 8.73 8.57
C GLU A 83 44.42 7.97 8.29
N SER A 84 44.50 7.24 7.18
CA SER A 84 45.70 6.51 6.75
C SER A 84 46.80 7.39 6.11
N LYS A 85 46.61 8.71 6.07
CA LYS A 85 47.51 9.69 5.43
C LYS A 85 48.16 10.60 6.45
#